data_AF-A0A551YQ58-F1
#
_entry.id   AF-A0A551YQ58-F1
#
_cell.length_a   1.000
_cell.length_b   1.000
_cell.length_c   1.000
_cell.angle_alpha   90.00
_cell.angle_beta   90.00
_cell.angle_gamma   90.00
#
_symmetry.space_group_name_H-M   'P 1'
#
loop_
_entity.id
_entity.type
_entity.pdbx_description
1 polymer ?
#
loop_
_entity_poly.entity_id
_entity_poly.type
_entity_poly.pdbx_seq_one_letter_code
_entity_poly.pdbx_strand_id
1 'polypeptide(L)'
;MSNLLIVESKNDKIFIEALVQYLNINKIQLDKPICFEEDNYKCLQGLDQAKLTSTFDEIKANIRKKAIPKVGIIIDQDSDTKTERLNWLNDCLKKVYPEAEDIRETSQLYRLTTIEDQITEFACYFTNVDGQGELETVLKKIKSQDSTYADCLEDWRNCLNKQEKSIKDKDFDKFWISNYLRFDTCSTEDKKQAGRKCSMNGFDYVMKNKRHIWNFEHEVLNELKEFLQLFAV
;
A
#
# COMPACT_ATOMS: atom_id res chain seq x y z
N MET A 1 -18.77 -14.77 -2.91
CA MET A 1 -18.02 -14.43 -1.68
C MET A 1 -16.87 -13.54 -2.11
N SER A 2 -16.66 -12.42 -1.43
CA SER A 2 -15.63 -11.46 -1.84
C SER A 2 -14.72 -11.22 -0.65
N ASN A 3 -13.41 -11.26 -0.91
CA ASN A 3 -12.42 -10.84 0.07
C ASN A 3 -12.48 -9.32 0.25
N LEU A 4 -11.96 -8.82 1.37
CA LEU A 4 -11.88 -7.39 1.65
C LEU A 4 -10.42 -7.00 1.86
N LEU A 5 -10.00 -5.90 1.25
CA LEU A 5 -8.69 -5.30 1.46
C LEU A 5 -8.81 -3.89 2.02
N ILE A 6 -8.21 -3.67 3.19
CA ILE A 6 -8.08 -2.37 3.83
C ILE A 6 -6.73 -1.79 3.41
N VAL A 7 -6.73 -0.53 3.00
CA VAL A 7 -5.51 0.21 2.62
C VAL A 7 -5.49 1.56 3.32
N GLU A 8 -4.29 2.11 3.52
CA GLU A 8 -4.14 3.35 4.28
C GLU A 8 -4.76 4.58 3.58
N SER A 9 -4.45 4.78 2.30
CA SER A 9 -4.90 5.94 1.54
C SER A 9 -5.47 5.58 0.15
N LYS A 10 -5.97 6.61 -0.55
CA LYS A 10 -6.42 6.49 -1.93
C LYS A 10 -5.26 6.11 -2.88
N ASN A 11 -4.06 6.61 -2.63
CA ASN A 11 -2.92 6.33 -3.52
C ASN A 11 -2.43 4.89 -3.34
N ASP A 12 -2.49 4.35 -2.12
CA ASP A 12 -2.26 2.93 -1.85
C ASP A 12 -3.26 2.07 -2.62
N LYS A 13 -4.56 2.38 -2.53
CA LYS A 13 -5.59 1.69 -3.32
C LYS A 13 -5.21 1.65 -4.81
N ILE A 14 -4.91 2.81 -5.39
CA ILE A 14 -4.58 2.94 -6.82
C ILE A 14 -3.34 2.11 -7.18
N PHE A 15 -2.31 2.14 -6.35
CA PHE A 15 -1.10 1.34 -6.56
C PHE A 15 -1.38 -0.16 -6.50
N ILE A 16 -2.12 -0.61 -5.48
CA ILE A 16 -2.44 -2.03 -5.30
C ILE A 16 -3.34 -2.54 -6.44
N GLU A 17 -4.34 -1.77 -6.86
CA GLU A 17 -5.17 -2.10 -8.02
C GLU A 17 -4.33 -2.27 -9.30
N ALA A 18 -3.39 -1.35 -9.55
CA ALA A 18 -2.50 -1.42 -10.69
C ALA A 18 -1.57 -2.65 -10.63
N LEU A 19 -1.05 -2.98 -9.45
CA LEU A 19 -0.20 -4.16 -9.23
C LEU A 19 -1.00 -5.46 -9.43
N VAL A 20 -2.19 -5.57 -8.84
CA VAL A 20 -3.09 -6.72 -9.03
C VAL A 20 -3.44 -6.90 -10.50
N GLN A 21 -3.77 -5.82 -11.21
CA GLN A 21 -4.03 -5.88 -12.65
C GLN A 21 -2.82 -6.41 -13.42
N TYR A 22 -1.62 -5.95 -13.10
CA TYR A 22 -0.38 -6.42 -13.72
C TYR A 22 -0.14 -7.92 -13.44
N LEU A 23 -0.32 -8.37 -12.19
CA LEU A 23 -0.14 -9.78 -11.82
C LEU A 23 -1.12 -10.69 -12.56
N ASN A 24 -2.40 -10.30 -12.63
CA ASN A 24 -3.45 -11.04 -13.33
C ASN A 24 -3.20 -11.12 -14.85
N ILE A 25 -2.72 -10.04 -15.49
CA ILE A 25 -2.44 -10.02 -16.93
C ILE A 25 -1.27 -10.93 -17.27
N ASN A 26 -0.17 -10.81 -16.52
CA ASN A 26 1.06 -11.51 -16.89
C ASN A 26 1.09 -12.97 -16.43
N LYS A 27 0.13 -13.39 -15.57
CA LYS A 27 0.05 -14.75 -15.01
C LYS A 27 1.35 -15.24 -14.35
N ILE A 28 2.27 -14.32 -14.02
CA ILE A 28 3.67 -14.65 -13.77
C ILE A 28 3.82 -15.61 -12.58
N GLN A 29 2.89 -15.63 -11.62
CA GLN A 29 2.96 -16.49 -10.43
C GLN A 29 1.58 -16.81 -9.83
N LEU A 30 0.50 -16.78 -10.63
CA LEU A 30 -0.86 -16.94 -10.12
C LEU A 30 -1.52 -18.21 -10.65
N ASP A 31 -1.75 -19.18 -9.77
CA ASP A 31 -2.61 -20.35 -10.05
C ASP A 31 -4.06 -19.92 -10.29
N LYS A 32 -4.47 -18.80 -9.65
CA LYS A 32 -5.81 -18.25 -9.62
C LYS A 32 -5.77 -16.72 -9.67
N PRO A 33 -6.73 -16.04 -10.33
CA PRO A 33 -6.77 -14.58 -10.35
C PRO A 33 -7.04 -14.00 -8.96
N ILE A 34 -6.48 -12.83 -8.70
CA ILE A 34 -6.85 -12.02 -7.54
C ILE A 34 -8.05 -11.17 -7.94
N CYS A 35 -9.18 -11.36 -7.25
CA CYS A 35 -10.44 -10.69 -7.56
C CYS A 35 -10.81 -9.69 -6.45
N PHE A 36 -10.50 -8.42 -6.68
CA PHE A 36 -11.04 -7.30 -5.91
C PHE A 36 -11.89 -6.41 -6.82
N GLU A 37 -13.15 -6.22 -6.45
CA GLU A 37 -14.04 -5.19 -7.00
C GLU A 37 -13.86 -3.87 -6.24
N GLU A 38 -14.40 -2.76 -6.76
CA GLU A 38 -14.25 -1.43 -6.13
C GLU A 38 -14.72 -1.42 -4.66
N ASP A 39 -15.81 -2.13 -4.37
CA ASP A 39 -16.39 -2.32 -3.03
C ASP A 39 -15.59 -3.26 -2.12
N ASN A 40 -14.54 -3.90 -2.64
CA ASN A 40 -13.64 -4.76 -1.87
C ASN A 40 -12.44 -3.98 -1.29
N TYR A 41 -12.34 -2.68 -1.57
CA TYR A 41 -11.34 -1.81 -0.96
C TYR A 41 -11.95 -0.89 0.08
N LYS A 42 -11.27 -0.74 1.21
CA LYS A 42 -11.61 0.26 2.22
C LYS A 42 -10.39 1.12 2.58
N CYS A 43 -10.47 2.42 2.32
CA CYS A 43 -9.40 3.36 2.65
C CYS A 43 -9.57 3.91 4.07
N LEU A 44 -8.51 3.91 4.88
CA LEU A 44 -8.52 4.48 6.24
C LEU A 44 -8.49 6.02 6.24
N GLN A 45 -7.99 6.64 5.18
CA GLN A 45 -7.72 8.08 5.10
C GLN A 45 -6.71 8.51 6.19
N GLY A 46 -5.59 7.80 6.23
CA GLY A 46 -4.51 7.94 7.21
C GLY A 46 -4.67 7.00 8.40
N LEU A 47 -3.53 6.59 8.96
CA LEU A 47 -3.48 5.64 10.07
C LEU A 47 -3.72 6.31 11.43
N ASP A 48 -4.80 5.90 12.09
CA ASP A 48 -5.11 6.27 13.48
C ASP A 48 -5.80 5.09 14.17
N GLN A 49 -5.51 4.90 15.46
CA GLN A 49 -6.03 3.77 16.21
C GLN A 49 -7.56 3.78 16.31
N ALA A 50 -8.19 4.94 16.51
CA ALA A 50 -9.64 5.03 16.59
C ALA A 50 -10.29 4.75 15.23
N LYS A 51 -9.71 5.29 14.15
CA LYS A 51 -10.16 5.00 12.78
C LYS A 51 -10.05 3.52 12.42
N LEU A 52 -8.94 2.87 12.78
CA LEU A 52 -8.74 1.46 12.50
C LEU A 52 -9.70 0.59 13.32
N THR A 53 -9.86 0.90 14.61
CA THR A 53 -10.83 0.20 15.48
C THR A 53 -12.26 0.34 14.94
N SER A 54 -12.70 1.55 14.59
CA SER A 54 -14.00 1.79 13.96
C SER A 54 -14.16 1.03 12.64
N THR A 55 -13.09 0.94 11.86
CA THR A 55 -13.08 0.17 10.61
C THR A 55 -13.30 -1.32 10.87
N PHE A 56 -12.65 -1.89 11.89
CA PHE A 56 -12.87 -3.26 12.31
C PHE A 56 -14.29 -3.50 12.82
N ASP A 57 -14.88 -2.56 13.57
CA ASP A 57 -16.27 -2.64 14.04
C ASP A 57 -17.27 -2.67 12.88
N GLU A 58 -17.07 -1.82 11.86
CA GLU A 58 -17.89 -1.85 10.65
C GLU A 58 -17.77 -3.18 9.89
N ILE A 59 -16.55 -3.73 9.82
CA ILE A 59 -16.33 -5.05 9.21
C ILE A 59 -17.06 -6.13 10.00
N LYS A 60 -17.03 -6.08 11.33
CA LYS A 60 -17.74 -7.03 12.20
C LYS A 60 -19.24 -7.01 11.93
N ALA A 61 -19.81 -5.82 11.73
CA ALA A 61 -21.21 -5.67 11.35
C ALA A 61 -21.51 -6.19 9.94
N ASN A 62 -20.56 -6.08 9.00
CA ASN A 62 -20.71 -6.55 7.63
C ASN A 62 -20.57 -8.07 7.49
N ILE A 63 -19.63 -8.70 8.22
CA ILE A 63 -19.45 -10.18 8.21
C ILE A 63 -20.75 -10.89 8.59
N ARG A 64 -21.52 -10.33 9.54
CA ARG A 64 -22.84 -10.85 9.94
C ARG A 64 -23.91 -10.77 8.84
N LYS A 65 -23.74 -9.90 7.85
CA LYS A 65 -24.70 -9.69 6.75
C LYS A 65 -24.29 -10.40 5.47
N LYS A 66 -22.98 -10.50 5.22
CA LYS A 66 -22.37 -11.07 4.02
C LYS A 66 -21.10 -11.80 4.42
N ALA A 67 -20.95 -13.03 3.96
CA ALA A 67 -19.73 -13.81 4.13
C ALA A 67 -18.51 -13.09 3.52
N ILE A 68 -17.52 -12.78 4.36
CA ILE A 68 -16.20 -12.27 3.98
C ILE A 68 -15.18 -13.32 4.44
N PRO A 69 -14.66 -14.16 3.53
CA PRO A 69 -13.74 -15.24 3.90
C PRO A 69 -12.40 -14.71 4.41
N LYS A 70 -11.85 -13.67 3.76
CA LYS A 70 -10.54 -13.11 4.09
C LYS A 70 -10.59 -11.59 4.14
N VAL A 71 -9.96 -11.03 5.16
CA VAL A 71 -9.72 -9.61 5.33
C VAL A 71 -8.22 -9.36 5.31
N GLY A 72 -7.74 -8.53 4.39
CA GLY A 72 -6.35 -8.08 4.36
C GLY A 72 -6.24 -6.63 4.81
N ILE A 73 -5.10 -6.27 5.40
CA ILE A 73 -4.73 -4.86 5.62
C ILE A 73 -3.33 -4.57 5.08
N ILE A 74 -3.19 -3.44 4.39
CA ILE A 74 -1.91 -2.86 3.97
C ILE A 74 -1.79 -1.47 4.57
N ILE A 75 -0.76 -1.25 5.39
CA ILE A 75 -0.47 0.04 6.04
C ILE A 75 1.02 0.35 5.95
N ASP A 76 1.40 1.61 6.09
CA ASP A 76 2.80 2.01 6.08
C ASP A 76 3.56 1.47 7.29
N GLN A 77 4.82 1.07 7.10
CA GLN A 77 5.69 0.74 8.23
C GLN A 77 6.25 2.00 8.90
N ASP A 78 6.37 3.11 8.16
CA ASP A 78 7.02 4.35 8.60
C ASP A 78 8.41 4.07 9.22
N SER A 79 8.64 4.50 10.46
CA SER A 79 9.85 4.27 11.23
C SER A 79 9.71 3.14 12.26
N ASP A 80 8.51 2.56 12.39
CA ASP A 80 8.24 1.52 13.40
C ASP A 80 8.90 0.20 12.98
N THR A 81 9.37 -0.56 13.97
CA THR A 81 9.77 -1.94 13.72
C THR A 81 8.56 -2.79 13.37
N LYS A 82 8.77 -3.88 12.63
CA LYS A 82 7.72 -4.86 12.30
C LYS A 82 6.98 -5.32 13.56
N THR A 83 7.72 -5.59 14.64
CA THR A 83 7.17 -6.05 15.92
C THR A 83 6.28 -4.98 16.57
N GLU A 84 6.71 -3.72 16.60
CA GLU A 84 5.90 -2.63 17.14
C GLU A 84 4.60 -2.46 16.36
N ARG A 85 4.68 -2.50 15.02
CA ARG A 85 3.52 -2.37 14.16
C ARG A 85 2.56 -3.56 14.27
N LEU A 86 3.06 -4.78 14.41
CA LEU A 86 2.25 -5.98 14.70
C LEU A 86 1.54 -5.86 16.05
N ASN A 87 2.26 -5.46 17.11
CA ASN A 87 1.66 -5.29 18.44
C ASN A 87 0.54 -4.25 18.42
N TRP A 88 0.79 -3.09 17.78
CA TRP A 88 -0.22 -2.05 17.62
C TRP A 88 -1.45 -2.55 16.86
N LEU A 89 -1.25 -3.32 15.78
CA LEU A 89 -2.35 -3.90 15.01
C LEU A 89 -3.15 -4.92 15.82
N ASN A 90 -2.48 -5.82 16.55
CA ASN A 90 -3.11 -6.78 17.44
C ASN A 90 -3.94 -6.07 18.53
N ASP A 91 -3.43 -4.99 19.12
CA ASP A 91 -4.16 -4.21 20.12
C ASP A 91 -5.44 -3.60 19.53
N CYS A 92 -5.40 -3.10 18.29
CA CYS A 92 -6.58 -2.58 17.60
C CYS A 92 -7.59 -3.69 17.27
N LEU A 93 -7.10 -4.84 16.79
CA LEU A 93 -7.93 -5.99 16.45
C LEU A 93 -8.63 -6.54 17.69
N LYS A 94 -7.89 -6.79 18.78
CA LYS A 94 -8.43 -7.40 20.01
C LYS A 94 -9.47 -6.55 20.72
N LYS A 95 -9.50 -5.23 20.50
CA LYS A 95 -10.58 -4.37 20.97
C LYS A 95 -11.93 -4.74 20.35
N VAL A 96 -11.93 -5.21 19.11
CA VAL A 96 -13.15 -5.55 18.35
C VAL A 96 -13.38 -7.07 18.29
N TYR A 97 -12.31 -7.84 18.17
CA TYR A 97 -12.30 -9.31 18.09
C TYR A 97 -11.41 -9.89 19.20
N PRO A 98 -11.89 -9.98 20.45
CA PRO A 98 -11.11 -10.53 21.55
C PRO A 98 -10.64 -11.98 21.32
N GLU A 99 -11.33 -12.72 20.44
CA GLU A 99 -11.04 -14.10 20.05
C GLU A 99 -10.05 -14.24 18.90
N ALA A 100 -9.63 -13.15 18.26
CA ALA A 100 -8.72 -13.19 17.12
C ALA A 100 -7.37 -13.78 17.52
N GLU A 101 -6.79 -14.58 16.63
CA GLU A 101 -5.43 -15.06 16.78
C GLU A 101 -4.44 -13.90 16.72
N ASP A 102 -3.39 -13.98 17.55
CA ASP A 102 -2.30 -13.01 17.50
C ASP A 102 -1.54 -13.11 16.18
N ILE A 103 -1.49 -12.00 15.46
CA ILE A 103 -0.71 -11.87 14.24
C ILE A 103 0.76 -11.78 14.64
N ARG A 104 1.57 -12.71 14.14
CA ARG A 104 3.00 -12.81 14.48
C ARG A 104 3.89 -12.46 13.29
N GLU A 105 3.37 -12.60 12.08
CA GLU A 105 4.09 -12.34 10.84
C GLU A 105 3.17 -11.67 9.81
N THR A 106 3.79 -10.95 8.89
CA THR A 106 3.14 -10.43 7.67
C THR A 106 2.93 -11.56 6.67
N SER A 107 2.02 -11.37 5.71
CA SER A 107 1.80 -12.33 4.61
C SER A 107 1.40 -13.74 5.06
N GLN A 108 0.74 -13.86 6.21
CA GLN A 108 0.15 -15.11 6.73
C GLN A 108 -1.32 -14.89 7.11
N LEU A 109 -2.11 -15.96 7.03
CA LEU A 109 -3.51 -15.98 7.43
C LEU A 109 -3.64 -16.42 8.89
N TYR A 110 -4.39 -15.63 9.65
CA TYR A 110 -4.73 -15.88 11.05
C TYR A 110 -6.25 -15.88 11.20
N ARG A 111 -6.78 -16.68 12.12
CA ARG A 111 -8.23 -16.67 12.37
C ARG A 111 -8.66 -15.35 13.02
N LEU A 112 -9.60 -14.65 12.37
CA LEU A 112 -10.19 -13.41 12.91
C LEU A 112 -11.39 -13.70 13.82
N THR A 113 -12.37 -14.42 13.28
CA THR A 113 -13.61 -14.76 13.99
C THR A 113 -14.30 -15.95 13.34
N THR A 114 -15.32 -16.48 14.02
CA THR A 114 -16.22 -17.49 13.46
C THR A 114 -17.65 -17.14 13.79
N ILE A 115 -18.48 -17.00 12.76
CA ILE A 115 -19.89 -16.65 12.87
C ILE A 115 -20.69 -17.68 12.06
N GLU A 116 -21.63 -18.37 12.69
CA GLU A 116 -22.52 -19.35 12.02
C GLU A 116 -21.74 -20.35 11.14
N ASP A 117 -20.69 -20.95 11.72
CA ASP A 117 -19.77 -21.90 11.09
C ASP A 117 -18.93 -21.35 9.91
N GLN A 118 -18.99 -20.04 9.64
CA GLN A 118 -18.12 -19.37 8.68
C GLN A 118 -16.89 -18.81 9.38
N ILE A 119 -15.71 -19.24 8.93
CA ILE A 119 -14.42 -18.72 9.39
C ILE A 119 -14.05 -17.52 8.53
N THR A 120 -13.74 -16.41 9.20
CA THR A 120 -13.07 -15.27 8.56
C THR A 120 -11.61 -15.26 8.99
N GLU A 121 -10.72 -15.18 8.02
CA GLU A 121 -9.27 -15.08 8.21
C GLU A 121 -8.81 -13.63 8.01
N PHE A 122 -7.69 -13.29 8.63
CA PHE A 122 -7.06 -11.99 8.56
C PHE A 122 -5.58 -12.11 8.21
N ALA A 123 -5.10 -11.21 7.36
CA ALA A 123 -3.68 -11.07 7.04
C ALA A 123 -3.27 -9.60 7.01
N CYS A 124 -2.01 -9.31 7.26
CA CYS A 124 -1.46 -7.96 7.12
C CYS A 124 -0.17 -7.92 6.30
N TYR A 125 0.08 -6.77 5.70
CA TYR A 125 1.36 -6.40 5.10
C TYR A 125 1.70 -4.96 5.49
N PHE A 126 2.99 -4.68 5.69
CA PHE A 126 3.47 -3.33 5.99
C PHE A 126 4.32 -2.82 4.82
N THR A 127 3.89 -1.73 4.20
CA THR A 127 4.60 -1.10 3.09
C THR A 127 5.96 -0.62 3.57
N ASN A 128 7.04 -1.13 3.00
CA ASN A 128 8.40 -0.81 3.42
C ASN A 128 9.45 -1.08 2.32
N VAL A 129 10.63 -0.49 2.49
CA VAL A 129 11.89 -0.87 1.85
C VAL A 129 12.91 -1.06 2.98
N ASP A 130 13.54 -2.23 3.06
CA ASP A 130 14.51 -2.57 4.10
C ASP A 130 13.97 -2.36 5.54
N GLY A 131 12.67 -2.62 5.74
CA GLY A 131 12.00 -2.55 7.04
C GLY A 131 11.53 -1.16 7.47
N GLN A 132 11.56 -0.15 6.59
CA GLN A 132 11.03 1.19 6.87
C GLN A 132 10.38 1.83 5.63
N GLY A 133 9.51 2.81 5.84
CA GLY A 133 9.00 3.69 4.78
C GLY A 133 7.50 3.60 4.53
N GLU A 134 7.10 4.19 3.42
CA GLU A 134 5.73 4.33 2.94
C GLU A 134 5.66 4.03 1.43
N LEU A 135 4.49 4.22 0.82
CA LEU A 135 4.30 4.06 -0.62
C LEU A 135 5.35 4.81 -1.45
N GLU A 136 5.64 6.07 -1.15
CA GLU A 136 6.64 6.87 -1.88
C GLU A 136 8.04 6.25 -1.86
N THR A 137 8.44 5.65 -0.74
CA THR A 137 9.72 4.95 -0.59
C THR A 137 9.78 3.73 -1.53
N VAL A 138 8.69 2.96 -1.61
CA VAL A 138 8.56 1.84 -2.56
C VAL A 138 8.60 2.34 -4.01
N LEU A 139 7.82 3.38 -4.34
CA LEU A 139 7.76 3.93 -5.69
C LEU A 139 9.12 4.43 -6.19
N LYS A 140 9.90 5.07 -5.31
CA LYS A 140 11.26 5.53 -5.59
C LYS A 140 12.20 4.35 -5.86
N LYS A 141 12.11 3.30 -5.04
CA LYS A 141 12.91 2.07 -5.19
C LYS A 141 12.64 1.35 -6.51
N ILE A 142 11.38 1.30 -6.94
CA ILE A 142 10.97 0.57 -8.16
C ILE A 142 10.97 1.44 -9.43
N LYS A 143 11.53 2.65 -9.41
CA LYS A 143 11.63 3.48 -10.61
C LYS A 143 12.30 2.69 -11.75
N SER A 144 11.83 2.87 -12.98
CA SER A 144 12.39 2.18 -14.16
C SER A 144 12.96 3.11 -15.22
N GLN A 145 12.76 4.41 -15.05
CA GLN A 145 13.32 5.45 -15.93
C GLN A 145 14.39 6.25 -15.19
N ASP A 146 15.19 6.97 -15.96
CA ASP A 146 16.10 7.98 -15.43
C ASP A 146 15.34 9.04 -14.64
N SER A 147 15.98 9.55 -13.59
CA SER A 147 15.37 10.40 -12.58
C SER A 147 16.24 11.62 -12.29
N THR A 148 16.91 12.17 -13.31
CA THR A 148 17.91 13.23 -13.14
C THR A 148 17.40 14.42 -12.32
N TYR A 149 16.19 14.90 -12.59
CA TYR A 149 15.63 16.04 -11.84
C TYR A 149 15.35 15.67 -10.39
N ALA A 150 14.79 14.49 -10.14
CA ALA A 150 14.53 14.02 -8.79
C ALA A 150 15.84 13.72 -8.01
N ASP A 151 16.83 13.12 -8.65
CA ASP A 151 18.12 12.77 -8.03
C ASP A 151 18.95 14.02 -7.68
N CYS A 152 18.83 15.10 -8.46
CA CYS A 152 19.42 16.39 -8.10
C CYS A 152 18.88 16.98 -6.79
N LEU A 153 17.76 16.47 -6.25
CA LEU A 153 17.30 16.88 -4.92
C LEU A 153 18.25 16.42 -3.80
N GLU A 154 19.10 15.41 -4.03
CA GLU A 154 20.11 15.02 -3.05
C GLU A 154 21.12 16.16 -2.81
N ASP A 155 21.52 16.88 -3.87
CA ASP A 155 22.36 18.07 -3.74
C ASP A 155 21.65 19.20 -2.98
N TRP A 156 20.35 19.36 -3.20
CA TRP A 156 19.53 20.29 -2.43
C TRP A 156 19.46 19.91 -0.95
N ARG A 157 19.22 18.62 -0.64
CA ARG A 157 19.23 18.09 0.73
C ARG A 157 20.59 18.29 1.41
N ASN A 158 21.68 18.04 0.69
CA ASN A 158 23.04 18.28 1.16
C ASN A 158 23.29 19.77 1.44
N CYS A 159 22.76 20.66 0.59
CA CYS A 159 22.82 22.10 0.81
C CYS A 159 22.08 22.50 2.09
N LEU A 160 20.87 21.96 2.33
CA LEU A 160 20.12 22.21 3.57
C LEU A 160 20.92 21.79 4.81
N ASN A 161 21.50 20.59 4.79
CA ASN A 161 22.27 20.06 5.90
C ASN A 161 23.49 20.94 6.24
N LYS A 162 24.18 21.48 5.22
CA LYS A 162 25.29 22.44 5.41
C LYS A 162 24.85 23.75 6.05
N GLN A 163 23.56 24.08 5.96
CA GLN A 163 22.94 25.26 6.56
C GLN A 163 22.25 24.92 7.89
N GLU A 164 22.58 23.77 8.51
CA GLU A 164 21.99 23.28 9.76
C GLU A 164 20.46 23.11 9.68
N LYS A 165 19.92 22.90 8.48
CA LYS A 165 18.52 22.55 8.22
C LYS A 165 18.44 21.09 7.82
N SER A 166 17.38 20.41 8.24
CA SER A 166 17.13 19.02 7.84
C SER A 166 15.73 18.85 7.25
N ILE A 167 15.61 17.83 6.41
CA ILE A 167 14.34 17.33 5.88
C ILE A 167 14.23 15.85 6.26
N LYS A 168 13.04 15.44 6.70
CA LYS A 168 12.75 14.04 7.02
C LYS A 168 12.74 13.22 5.73
N ASP A 169 13.14 11.96 5.80
CA ASP A 169 13.17 11.08 4.63
C ASP A 169 11.80 10.97 3.95
N LYS A 170 10.72 10.82 4.74
CA LYS A 170 9.32 10.82 4.29
C LYS A 170 8.97 12.04 3.43
N ASP A 171 9.32 13.24 3.91
CA ASP A 171 9.06 14.48 3.18
C ASP A 171 9.94 14.58 1.93
N PHE A 172 11.20 14.15 2.02
CA PHE A 172 12.12 14.12 0.90
C PHE A 172 11.64 13.19 -0.22
N ASP A 173 11.21 11.97 0.10
CA ASP A 173 10.69 11.01 -0.87
C ASP A 173 9.43 11.54 -1.58
N LYS A 174 8.55 12.26 -0.87
CA LYS A 174 7.42 12.98 -1.50
C LYS A 174 7.87 14.02 -2.51
N PHE A 175 8.90 14.81 -2.19
CA PHE A 175 9.47 15.76 -3.13
C PHE A 175 10.14 15.06 -4.31
N TRP A 176 10.86 13.98 -4.05
CA TRP A 176 11.53 13.16 -5.07
C TRP A 176 10.50 12.59 -6.05
N ILE A 177 9.44 11.95 -5.57
CA ILE A 177 8.36 11.38 -6.40
C ILE A 177 7.66 12.48 -7.19
N SER A 178 7.38 13.63 -6.59
CA SER A 178 6.79 14.78 -7.28
C SER A 178 7.66 15.23 -8.46
N ASN A 179 8.98 15.32 -8.27
CA ASN A 179 9.91 15.71 -9.35
C ASN A 179 10.02 14.62 -10.41
N TYR A 180 10.08 13.35 -10.01
CA TYR A 180 10.13 12.21 -10.91
C TYR A 180 8.90 12.17 -11.83
N LEU A 181 7.72 12.35 -11.26
CA LEU A 181 6.47 12.42 -12.02
C LEU A 181 6.40 13.64 -12.94
N ARG A 182 6.87 14.80 -12.47
CA ARG A 182 6.65 16.09 -13.15
C ARG A 182 7.68 16.41 -14.22
N PHE A 183 8.96 16.14 -13.94
CA PHE A 183 10.07 16.61 -14.75
C PHE A 183 10.73 15.49 -15.52
N ASP A 184 10.93 14.33 -14.89
CA ASP A 184 11.62 13.20 -15.50
C ASP A 184 10.71 12.41 -16.45
N THR A 185 9.45 12.18 -16.07
CA THR A 185 8.57 11.23 -16.80
C THR A 185 7.35 11.86 -17.49
N CYS A 186 7.12 13.15 -17.29
CA CYS A 186 5.99 13.85 -17.90
C CYS A 186 6.31 14.30 -19.34
N SER A 187 5.51 13.86 -20.31
CA SER A 187 5.60 14.34 -21.69
C SER A 187 5.23 15.83 -21.81
N THR A 188 5.68 16.49 -22.87
CA THR A 188 5.36 17.91 -23.14
C THR A 188 3.85 18.18 -23.23
N GLU A 189 3.09 17.22 -23.76
CA GLU A 189 1.63 17.33 -23.82
C GLU A 189 0.99 17.22 -22.43
N ASP A 190 1.38 16.21 -21.65
CA ASP A 190 0.85 16.01 -20.32
C ASP A 190 1.24 17.15 -19.36
N LYS A 191 2.37 17.84 -19.63
CA LYS A 191 2.81 18.99 -18.86
C LYS A 191 1.76 20.11 -18.83
N LYS A 192 0.91 20.23 -19.86
CA LYS A 192 -0.21 21.19 -19.92
C LYS A 192 -1.29 20.93 -18.87
N GLN A 193 -1.43 19.69 -18.41
CA GLN A 193 -2.37 19.26 -17.37
C GLN A 193 -1.66 18.56 -16.21
N ALA A 194 -0.51 19.12 -15.84
CA ALA A 194 0.39 18.70 -14.79
C ALA A 194 -0.27 18.02 -13.58
N GLY A 195 -1.18 18.74 -12.92
CA GLY A 195 -1.79 18.30 -11.68
C GLY A 195 -2.60 17.02 -11.85
N ARG A 196 -3.22 16.81 -13.02
CA ARG A 196 -4.04 15.62 -13.30
C ARG A 196 -3.25 14.46 -13.89
N LYS A 197 -2.10 14.72 -14.53
CA LYS A 197 -1.41 13.72 -15.36
C LYS A 197 0.02 13.39 -14.92
N CYS A 198 0.59 14.20 -14.03
CA CYS A 198 2.00 14.16 -13.64
C CYS A 198 2.17 14.56 -12.17
N SER A 199 1.28 14.07 -11.29
CA SER A 199 1.35 14.31 -9.85
C SER A 199 0.67 13.20 -9.06
N MET A 200 0.94 13.13 -7.76
CA MET A 200 0.26 12.21 -6.82
C MET A 200 -1.24 12.51 -6.65
N ASN A 201 -1.73 13.70 -7.03
CA ASN A 201 -3.17 13.99 -7.04
C ASN A 201 -3.89 13.34 -8.23
N GLY A 202 -3.16 13.10 -9.33
CA GLY A 202 -3.65 12.42 -10.54
C GLY A 202 -3.07 11.02 -10.68
N PHE A 203 -2.82 10.36 -9.55
CA PHE A 203 -2.07 9.10 -9.52
C PHE A 203 -2.79 7.96 -10.26
N ASP A 204 -4.12 8.00 -10.35
CA ASP A 204 -4.95 7.10 -11.14
C ASP A 204 -4.60 7.19 -12.64
N TYR A 205 -4.49 8.41 -13.18
CA TYR A 205 -4.08 8.61 -14.57
C TYR A 205 -2.65 8.08 -14.79
N VAL A 206 -1.78 8.37 -13.83
CA VAL A 206 -0.37 8.01 -13.86
C VAL A 206 -0.22 6.48 -13.88
N MET A 207 -0.86 5.76 -12.97
CA MET A 207 -0.82 4.29 -12.93
C MET A 207 -1.48 3.64 -14.14
N LYS A 208 -2.54 4.24 -14.68
CA LYS A 208 -3.24 3.70 -15.87
C LYS A 208 -2.47 3.90 -17.17
N ASN A 209 -1.88 5.08 -17.38
CA ASN A 209 -1.33 5.49 -18.68
C ASN A 209 0.19 5.50 -18.72
N LYS A 210 0.86 5.50 -17.56
CA LYS A 210 2.32 5.61 -17.46
C LYS A 210 2.95 4.48 -16.65
N ARG A 211 2.24 3.36 -16.44
CA ARG A 211 2.72 2.21 -15.65
C ARG A 211 4.17 1.80 -15.94
N HIS A 212 4.62 1.94 -17.20
CA HIS A 212 5.97 1.63 -17.65
C HIS A 212 7.09 2.43 -16.96
N ILE A 213 6.78 3.43 -16.12
CA ILE A 213 7.81 4.14 -15.34
C ILE A 213 8.08 3.47 -13.98
N TRP A 214 7.32 2.45 -13.58
CA TRP A 214 7.61 1.59 -12.44
C TRP A 214 7.90 0.16 -12.87
N ASN A 215 8.94 -0.43 -12.27
CA ASN A 215 9.29 -1.83 -12.42
C ASN A 215 8.49 -2.68 -11.43
N PHE A 216 7.33 -3.18 -11.84
CA PHE A 216 6.51 -4.07 -11.00
C PHE A 216 7.13 -5.46 -10.81
N GLU A 217 8.21 -5.81 -11.52
CA GLU A 217 8.98 -7.04 -11.32
C GLU A 217 10.08 -6.89 -10.26
N HIS A 218 10.33 -5.68 -9.77
CA HIS A 218 11.37 -5.43 -8.76
C HIS A 218 11.16 -6.28 -7.49
N GLU A 219 12.25 -6.82 -6.95
CA GLU A 219 12.24 -7.80 -5.84
C GLU A 219 11.66 -7.25 -4.54
N VAL A 220 11.78 -5.93 -4.31
CA VAL A 220 11.17 -5.25 -3.15
C VAL A 220 9.65 -5.46 -3.04
N LEU A 221 9.00 -5.81 -4.14
CA LEU A 221 7.56 -6.08 -4.17
C LEU A 221 7.23 -7.57 -3.90
N ASN A 222 8.22 -8.45 -3.72
CA ASN A 222 7.98 -9.89 -3.62
C ASN A 222 7.07 -10.23 -2.42
N GLU A 223 7.36 -9.70 -1.23
CA GLU A 223 6.53 -9.95 -0.05
C GLU A 223 5.10 -9.39 -0.22
N LEU A 224 4.94 -8.23 -0.87
CA LEU A 224 3.61 -7.67 -1.20
C LEU A 224 2.87 -8.58 -2.19
N LYS A 225 3.55 -9.12 -3.20
CA LYS A 225 2.95 -10.06 -4.16
C LYS A 225 2.51 -11.34 -3.46
N GLU A 226 3.35 -11.89 -2.57
CA GLU A 226 3.03 -13.06 -1.73
C GLU A 226 1.81 -12.78 -0.84
N PHE A 227 1.75 -11.60 -0.20
CA PHE A 227 0.57 -11.18 0.56
C PHE A 227 -0.70 -11.15 -0.30
N LEU A 228 -0.64 -10.53 -1.48
CA LEU A 228 -1.79 -10.41 -2.37
C LEU A 228 -2.26 -11.78 -2.90
N GLN A 229 -1.36 -12.75 -3.06
CA GLN A 229 -1.69 -14.13 -3.45
C GLN A 229 -2.58 -14.86 -2.44
N LEU A 230 -2.56 -14.47 -1.15
CA LEU A 230 -3.47 -15.01 -0.15
C LEU A 230 -4.96 -14.81 -0.52
N PHE A 231 -5.24 -13.85 -1.41
CA PHE A 231 -6.58 -13.46 -1.83
C PHE A 231 -6.97 -13.96 -3.22
N ALA A 232 -6.12 -14.75 -3.88
CA ALA A 232 -6.41 -15.40 -5.15
C ALA A 232 -7.56 -16.41 -5.01
N VAL A 233 -8.46 -16.47 -6.00
CA VAL A 233 -9.69 -17.29 -5.98
C VAL A 233 -9.93 -18.08 -7.26
#